data_AF-A0AAF0L6A0-F1
#
_entry.id   AF-A0AAF0L6A0-F1
#
_cell.length_a   1.000
_cell.length_b   1.000
_cell.length_c   1.000
_cell.angle_alpha   90.00
_cell.angle_beta   90.00
_cell.angle_gamma   90.00
#
_symmetry.space_group_name_H-M   'P 1'
#
loop_
_entity.id
_entity.type
_entity.pdbx_description
1 polymer ?
#
loop_
_entity_poly.entity_id
_entity_poly.type
_entity_poly.pdbx_seq_one_letter_code
_entity_poly.pdbx_strand_id
1 'polypeptide(L)'
;MESLRLDPDTLPSSVRWLVFVRIAHWSLFQRIDLELTGSFGGPPPGWMRPWPRAESAVMNVVAATKAEHRGRGDVDGLLQRAADRVGIGTLDGTTQDRMRRVLDASVRADPRQTDLAARVTALLA
;
A
#
# COMPACT_ATOMS: atom_id res chain seq x y z
N MET A 1 12.11 11.69 -3.87
CA MET A 1 11.22 10.90 -2.98
C MET A 1 9.82 10.98 -3.55
N GLU A 2 9.13 9.87 -3.78
CA GLU A 2 7.79 9.86 -4.39
C GLU A 2 6.67 9.85 -3.34
N SER A 3 6.87 9.21 -2.19
CA SER A 3 5.92 9.23 -1.07
C SER A 3 6.61 8.93 0.26
N LEU A 4 6.11 9.53 1.34
CA LEU A 4 6.48 9.25 2.73
C LEU A 4 5.20 9.26 3.57
N ARG A 5 4.95 8.16 4.28
CA ARG A 5 3.77 7.98 5.13
C ARG A 5 4.11 7.26 6.43
N LEU A 6 3.29 7.50 7.44
CA LEU A 6 3.29 6.75 8.71
C LEU A 6 2.04 5.88 8.77
N ASP A 7 2.15 4.72 9.41
CA ASP A 7 1.02 3.85 9.66
C ASP A 7 0.07 4.51 10.68
N PRO A 8 -1.19 4.81 10.30
CA PRO A 8 -2.13 5.44 11.21
C PRO A 8 -2.44 4.58 12.45
N ASP A 9 -2.34 3.26 12.34
CA ASP A 9 -2.73 2.33 13.41
C ASP A 9 -1.67 2.24 14.52
N THR A 10 -0.49 2.84 14.31
CA THR A 10 0.61 2.87 15.29
C THR A 10 0.58 4.09 16.22
N LEU A 11 -0.37 5.02 16.07
CA LEU A 11 -0.21 6.41 16.54
C LEU A 11 -0.65 6.80 17.97
N PRO A 12 -1.35 6.00 18.79
CA PRO A 12 -1.60 6.44 20.17
C PRO A 12 -0.64 5.87 21.23
N SER A 13 0.04 4.74 20.98
CA SER A 13 0.66 3.96 22.08
C SER A 13 1.95 3.21 21.73
N SER A 14 2.50 3.36 20.54
CA SER A 14 3.58 2.49 20.08
C SER A 14 4.98 3.07 20.35
N VAL A 15 5.86 2.20 20.87
CA VAL A 15 7.32 2.39 20.89
C VAL A 15 7.92 2.20 19.48
N ARG A 16 7.09 1.89 18.48
CA ARG A 16 7.50 1.48 17.13
C ARG A 16 6.61 2.10 16.07
N TRP A 17 7.19 2.92 15.20
CA TRP A 17 6.48 3.51 14.08
C TRP A 17 6.82 2.76 12.79
N LEU A 18 5.78 2.43 12.01
CA LEU A 18 5.97 1.89 10.68
C LEU A 18 5.97 3.04 9.66
N VAL A 19 7.05 3.16 8.91
CA VAL A 19 7.25 4.17 7.87
C VAL A 19 7.14 3.51 6.50
N PHE A 20 6.34 4.09 5.62
CA PHE A 20 6.27 3.69 4.22
C PHE A 20 6.93 4.75 3.36
N VAL A 21 8.00 4.36 2.68
CA VAL A 21 8.76 5.22 1.78
C VAL A 21 8.68 4.66 0.37
N ARG A 22 8.38 5.52 -0.60
CA ARG A 22 8.51 5.21 -2.02
C ARG A 22 9.60 6.09 -2.62
N ILE A 23 10.65 5.45 -3.12
CA ILE A 23 11.83 6.10 -3.70
C ILE A 23 11.72 6.04 -5.23
N ALA A 24 12.06 7.15 -5.88
CA ALA A 24 12.05 7.20 -7.34
C ALA A 24 13.03 6.17 -7.91
N HIS A 25 12.63 5.50 -9.00
CA HIS A 25 13.42 4.50 -9.73
C HIS A 25 13.76 3.22 -8.95
N TRP A 26 13.19 3.03 -7.76
CA TRP A 26 13.30 1.75 -7.06
C TRP A 26 12.21 0.78 -7.53
N SER A 27 12.57 -0.50 -7.61
CA SER A 27 11.60 -1.55 -7.91
C SER A 27 10.63 -1.71 -6.74
N LEU A 28 9.40 -2.11 -7.03
CA LEU A 28 8.39 -2.34 -5.99
C LEU A 28 8.78 -3.48 -5.04
N PHE A 29 9.71 -4.36 -5.42
CA PHE A 29 10.18 -5.48 -4.60
C PHE A 29 11.33 -5.12 -3.65
N GLN A 30 12.02 -4.02 -3.90
CA GLN A 30 13.08 -3.55 -3.00
C GLN A 30 12.45 -3.09 -1.67
N ARG A 31 13.11 -3.45 -0.56
CA ARG A 31 12.78 -3.02 0.80
C ARG A 31 13.99 -2.28 1.37
N ILE A 32 13.75 -1.22 2.13
CA ILE A 32 14.75 -0.69 3.05
C ILE A 32 14.39 -1.20 4.43
N ASP A 33 15.36 -1.85 5.06
CA ASP A 33 15.33 -2.16 6.48
C ASP A 33 15.94 -1.01 7.25
N LEU A 34 15.09 -0.29 7.98
CA LEU A 34 15.48 0.83 8.83
C LEU A 34 15.24 0.44 10.28
N GLU A 35 16.30 0.46 11.08
CA GLU A 35 16.19 0.47 12.53
C GLU A 35 16.28 1.92 13.01
N LEU A 36 15.22 2.40 13.66
CA LEU A 36 15.16 3.74 14.23
C LEU A 36 15.13 3.61 15.75
N THR A 37 16.21 4.01 16.41
CA THR A 37 16.32 4.01 17.87
C THR A 37 16.15 5.44 18.39
N GLY A 38 15.24 5.65 19.34
CA GLY A 38 14.98 6.96 19.91
C GLY A 38 13.79 6.99 20.86
N SER A 39 13.56 8.14 21.49
CA SER A 39 12.37 8.39 22.32
C SER A 39 11.28 9.02 21.44
N PHE A 40 10.35 8.17 20.98
CA PHE A 40 9.19 8.62 20.19
C PHE A 40 8.04 8.90 21.15
N GLY A 41 7.90 10.17 21.52
CA GLY A 41 6.80 10.67 22.34
C GLY A 41 6.33 12.01 21.82
N GLY A 42 5.05 12.32 22.03
CA GLY A 42 4.45 13.57 21.59
C GLY A 42 3.42 13.38 20.47
N PRO A 43 2.73 14.46 20.09
CA PRO A 43 1.67 14.41 19.10
C PRO A 43 2.23 14.02 17.72
N PRO A 44 1.39 13.42 16.85
CA PRO A 44 1.74 13.17 15.46
C PRO A 44 2.38 14.41 14.81
N PRO A 45 3.47 14.25 14.03
CA PRO A 45 4.11 15.38 13.36
C PRO A 45 3.13 16.17 12.50
N GLY A 46 3.21 17.50 12.50
CA GLY A 46 2.27 18.37 11.76
C GLY A 46 2.29 18.20 10.23
N TRP A 47 3.32 17.56 9.68
CA TRP A 47 3.41 17.19 8.26
C TRP A 47 2.70 15.87 7.94
N MET A 48 2.32 15.09 8.95
CA MET A 48 1.62 13.83 8.74
C MET A 48 0.28 14.09 8.06
N ARG A 49 0.00 13.28 7.04
CA ARG A 49 -1.28 13.28 6.35
C ARG A 49 -1.84 11.86 6.42
N PRO A 50 -3.15 11.70 6.59
CA PRO A 50 -3.77 10.40 6.47
C PRO A 50 -3.49 9.84 5.07
N TRP A 51 -3.35 8.53 4.99
CA TRP A 51 -3.19 7.85 3.71
C TRP A 51 -4.39 8.15 2.79
N PRO A 52 -4.15 8.64 1.56
CA PRO A 52 -5.19 8.66 0.54
C PRO A 52 -5.73 7.25 0.35
N ARG A 53 -7.06 7.09 0.34
CA ARG A 53 -7.68 5.76 0.27
C ARG A 53 -7.26 5.00 -0.99
N ALA A 54 -7.22 5.67 -2.14
CA ALA A 54 -6.75 5.09 -3.40
C ALA A 54 -5.26 4.67 -3.34
N GLU A 55 -4.37 5.52 -2.80
CA GLU A 55 -2.96 5.16 -2.60
C GLU A 55 -2.83 3.92 -1.69
N SER A 56 -3.63 3.85 -0.62
CA SER A 56 -3.68 2.69 0.29
C SER A 56 -4.16 1.42 -0.41
N ALA A 57 -5.15 1.51 -1.30
CA ALA A 57 -5.61 0.37 -2.09
C ALA A 57 -4.51 -0.16 -3.00
N VAL A 58 -3.82 0.71 -3.74
CA VAL A 58 -2.70 0.32 -4.62
C VAL A 58 -1.56 -0.34 -3.82
N MET A 59 -1.24 0.17 -2.63
CA MET A 59 -0.19 -0.41 -1.78
C MET A 59 -0.59 -1.77 -1.18
N ASN A 60 -1.88 -2.03 -0.93
CA ASN A 60 -2.35 -3.37 -0.59
C ASN A 60 -2.17 -4.34 -1.76
N VAL A 61 -2.41 -3.90 -3.01
CA VAL A 61 -2.12 -4.72 -4.20
C VAL A 61 -0.62 -5.03 -4.30
N VAL A 62 0.27 -4.05 -4.08
CA VAL A 62 1.73 -4.30 -4.03
C VAL A 62 2.08 -5.37 -3.00
N ALA A 63 1.50 -5.30 -1.80
CA ALA A 63 1.73 -6.29 -0.75
C ALA A 63 1.18 -7.67 -1.15
N ALA A 64 0.02 -7.72 -1.80
CA ALA A 64 -0.59 -8.96 -2.28
C ALA A 64 0.26 -9.61 -3.38
N THR A 65 0.76 -8.85 -4.36
CA THR A 65 1.69 -9.33 -5.39
C THR A 65 2.96 -9.92 -4.77
N LYS A 66 3.51 -9.27 -3.73
CA LYS A 66 4.67 -9.81 -3.00
C LYS A 66 4.35 -11.09 -2.25
N ALA A 67 3.18 -11.19 -1.63
CA ALA A 67 2.74 -12.36 -0.89
C ALA A 67 2.55 -13.57 -1.83
N GLU A 68 1.88 -13.34 -2.96
CA GLU A 68 1.70 -14.33 -4.03
C GLU A 68 3.06 -14.83 -4.56
N HIS A 69 3.97 -13.93 -4.91
CA HIS A 69 5.30 -14.31 -5.42
C HIS A 69 6.14 -15.11 -4.40
N ARG A 70 5.93 -14.88 -3.10
CA ARG A 70 6.63 -15.61 -2.03
C ARG A 70 5.94 -16.92 -1.63
N GLY A 71 4.75 -17.21 -2.15
CA GLY A 71 3.92 -18.33 -1.72
C GLY A 71 3.51 -18.26 -0.24
N ARG A 72 3.49 -17.06 0.37
CA ARG A 72 3.13 -16.87 1.78
C ARG A 72 2.49 -15.51 2.04
N GLY A 73 1.55 -15.46 2.97
CA GLY A 73 0.85 -14.25 3.40
C GLY A 73 -0.65 -14.28 3.06
N ASP A 74 -1.37 -13.30 3.58
CA ASP A 74 -2.83 -13.17 3.46
C ASP A 74 -3.21 -12.38 2.20
N VAL A 75 -3.11 -13.02 1.02
CA VAL A 75 -3.45 -12.39 -0.27
C VAL A 75 -4.91 -11.94 -0.29
N ASP A 76 -5.84 -12.80 0.11
CA ASP A 76 -7.27 -12.48 0.08
C ASP A 76 -7.64 -11.33 1.01
N GLY A 77 -7.14 -11.32 2.26
CA GLY A 77 -7.40 -10.21 3.16
C GLY A 77 -6.74 -8.91 2.73
N LEU A 78 -5.58 -8.95 2.06
CA LEU A 78 -4.98 -7.76 1.44
C LEU A 78 -5.87 -7.21 0.32
N LEU A 79 -6.38 -8.07 -0.55
CA LEU A 79 -7.26 -7.65 -1.65
C LEU A 79 -8.62 -7.15 -1.15
N GLN A 80 -9.19 -7.77 -0.11
CA GLN A 80 -10.42 -7.29 0.51
C GLN A 80 -10.24 -5.90 1.12
N ARG A 81 -9.17 -5.69 1.90
CA ARG A 81 -8.85 -4.36 2.44
C ARG A 81 -8.66 -3.34 1.32
N ALA A 82 -8.07 -3.73 0.20
CA ALA A 82 -7.91 -2.83 -0.94
C ALA A 82 -9.26 -2.48 -1.58
N ALA A 83 -10.15 -3.46 -1.78
CA ALA A 83 -11.51 -3.26 -2.28
C ALA A 83 -12.31 -2.31 -1.41
N ASP A 84 -12.27 -2.48 -0.09
CA ASP A 84 -12.98 -1.61 0.87
C ASP A 84 -12.52 -0.14 0.76
N ARG A 85 -11.23 0.08 0.45
CA ARG A 85 -10.67 1.44 0.31
C ARG A 85 -11.25 2.19 -0.89
N VAL A 86 -11.58 1.49 -1.97
CA VAL A 86 -12.10 2.05 -3.23
C VAL A 86 -13.56 1.70 -3.52
N GLY A 87 -14.27 1.10 -2.56
CA GLY A 87 -15.71 0.84 -2.65
C GLY A 87 -16.09 -0.27 -3.63
N ILE A 88 -15.22 -1.28 -3.81
CA ILE A 88 -15.59 -2.50 -4.55
C ILE A 88 -16.33 -3.43 -3.58
N GLY A 89 -17.52 -3.91 -3.97
CA GLY A 89 -18.29 -4.87 -3.18
C GLY A 89 -17.65 -6.27 -3.20
N THR A 90 -17.83 -7.01 -4.30
CA THR A 90 -17.31 -8.38 -4.43
C THR A 90 -16.14 -8.44 -5.41
N LEU A 91 -15.06 -9.12 -5.02
CA LEU A 91 -13.90 -9.42 -5.84
C LEU A 91 -13.93 -10.87 -6.35
N ASP A 92 -14.47 -11.05 -7.55
CA ASP A 92 -14.53 -12.34 -8.22
C ASP A 92 -13.37 -12.54 -9.21
N GLY A 93 -13.18 -13.79 -9.66
CA GLY A 93 -12.15 -14.15 -10.64
C GLY A 93 -10.83 -14.60 -10.01
N THR A 94 -9.79 -14.67 -10.85
CA THR A 94 -8.44 -15.05 -10.42
C THR A 94 -7.80 -13.96 -9.55
N THR A 95 -6.76 -14.29 -8.79
CA THR A 95 -5.99 -13.32 -8.00
C THR A 95 -5.54 -12.12 -8.84
N GLN A 96 -5.01 -12.38 -10.04
CA GLN A 96 -4.57 -11.33 -10.96
C GLN A 96 -5.74 -10.45 -11.45
N ASP A 97 -6.90 -11.03 -11.75
CA ASP A 97 -8.09 -10.26 -12.15
C ASP A 97 -8.57 -9.35 -11.02
N ARG A 98 -8.59 -9.87 -9.79
CA ARG A 98 -8.95 -9.11 -8.59
C ARG A 98 -7.99 -7.95 -8.37
N MET A 99 -6.68 -8.19 -8.52
CA MET A 99 -5.65 -7.15 -8.44
C MET A 99 -5.85 -6.05 -9.48
N ARG A 100 -6.05 -6.41 -10.76
CA ARG A 100 -6.30 -5.44 -11.84
C ARG A 100 -7.55 -4.61 -11.57
N ARG A 101 -8.64 -5.24 -11.14
CA ARG A 101 -9.91 -4.56 -10.82
C ARG A 101 -9.73 -3.51 -9.71
N VAL A 102 -8.95 -3.82 -8.68
CA VAL A 102 -8.61 -2.87 -7.61
C VAL A 102 -7.76 -1.72 -8.13
N LEU A 103 -6.76 -1.99 -8.99
CA LEU A 103 -5.90 -0.96 -9.57
C LEU A 103 -6.73 0.02 -10.42
N ASP A 104 -7.61 -0.48 -11.29
CA ASP A 104 -8.48 0.34 -12.12
C ASP A 104 -9.43 1.21 -11.28
N ALA A 105 -10.02 0.62 -10.22
CA ALA A 105 -10.86 1.38 -9.30
C ALA A 105 -10.09 2.45 -8.53
N SER A 106 -8.83 2.18 -8.19
CA SER A 106 -7.95 3.14 -7.53
C SER A 106 -7.64 4.33 -8.43
N VAL A 107 -7.36 4.09 -9.72
CA VAL A 107 -7.15 5.16 -10.71
C VAL A 107 -8.41 5.97 -10.95
N ARG A 108 -9.58 5.31 -11.02
CA ARG A 108 -10.87 6.03 -11.12
C ARG A 108 -11.16 6.90 -9.90
N ALA A 109 -10.81 6.43 -8.70
CA ALA A 109 -11.02 7.17 -7.46
C ALA A 109 -10.02 8.33 -7.29
N ASP A 110 -8.78 8.16 -7.74
CA ASP A 110 -7.75 9.20 -7.73
C ASP A 110 -6.78 9.01 -8.93
N PRO A 111 -6.90 9.83 -10.00
CA PRO A 111 -6.06 9.72 -11.18
C PRO A 111 -4.57 9.90 -10.91
N ARG A 112 -4.16 10.46 -9.77
CA ARG A 112 -2.74 10.56 -9.38
C ARG A 112 -2.09 9.20 -9.18
N GLN A 113 -2.88 8.13 -9.03
CA GLN A 113 -2.39 6.76 -8.88
C GLN A 113 -2.04 6.08 -10.21
N THR A 114 -2.30 6.72 -11.37
CA THR A 114 -2.13 6.11 -12.70
C THR A 114 -0.74 5.49 -12.90
N ASP A 115 0.33 6.25 -12.64
CA ASP A 115 1.70 5.76 -12.84
C ASP A 115 2.05 4.58 -11.92
N LEU A 116 1.62 4.65 -10.67
CA LEU A 116 1.86 3.57 -9.70
C LEU A 116 1.07 2.32 -10.10
N ALA A 117 -0.20 2.48 -10.48
CA ALA A 117 -1.05 1.37 -10.91
C ALA A 117 -0.51 0.67 -12.17
N ALA A 118 0.00 1.44 -13.13
CA ALA A 118 0.65 0.90 -14.33
C ALA A 118 1.91 0.09 -13.98
N ARG A 119 2.76 0.61 -13.08
CA ARG A 119 3.96 -0.11 -12.60
C ARG A 119 3.60 -1.43 -11.92
N VAL A 120 2.54 -1.46 -11.10
CA VAL A 120 2.08 -2.70 -10.44
C VAL A 120 1.51 -3.67 -11.46
N THR A 121 0.70 -3.19 -12.41
CA THR A 121 0.09 -4.02 -13.46
C THR A 121 1.15 -4.74 -14.30
N ALA A 122 2.27 -4.07 -14.61
CA ALA A 122 3.39 -4.67 -15.32
C ALA A 122 4.08 -5.82 -14.57
N LEU A 123 3.83 -5.98 -13.27
CA LEU A 123 4.35 -7.07 -12.43
C LEU A 123 3.37 -8.25 -12.29
N LEU A 124 2.14 -8.12 -12.79
CA LEU A 124 1.11 -9.17 -12.73
C LEU A 124 1.18 -10.14 -13.92
N ALA A 125 2.32 -10.21 -14.61
CA ALA A 125 2.55 -11.06 -15.78
C ALA A 125 3.21 -12.38 -15.38
#